data_AF-A0A965CT12-F1
#
_entry.id   AF-A0A965CT12-F1
#
_cell.length_a   1.000
_cell.length_b   1.000
_cell.length_c   1.000
_cell.angle_alpha   90.00
_cell.angle_beta   90.00
_cell.angle_gamma   90.00
#
_symmetry.space_group_name_H-M   'P 1'
#
loop_
_entity.id
_entity.type
_entity.pdbx_description
1 polymer ?
#
loop_
_entity_poly.entity_id
_entity_poly.type
_entity_poly.pdbx_seq_one_letter_code
_entity_poly.pdbx_strand_id
1 'polypeptide(L)'
;MHRVATEAGGLDLERRLQNIKQSPAELVFVSSADTELAALARIWGPRFGSRLRLMNASLLQHPEAAEHYADHVLFHAKLAIFRLHGGKAYFPKLLDELLHIKSHGAQLRSLVLPGTDEWDPELENYSEFDVSLTKTFFDYFREGGPRNYEFAAQSLEKLLNKSNGPFPEAEINPNFGWYLPLEQNAPEKPNGRVWITFYRAWQQSGDLEVVQDLANELNRQGLAVAGFYAYSLREPGAQQALLDRAENEAPDVILTLQSFSIGRMDERVSFLESLNCPVLQVIAS
;
A
#
# COMPACT_ATOMS: atom_id res chain seq x y z
N MET A 1 22.89 -24.65 8.63
CA MET A 1 22.56 -23.62 7.62
C MET A 1 23.31 -23.98 6.34
N HIS A 2 22.64 -24.66 5.39
CA HIS A 2 23.26 -24.99 4.11
C HIS A 2 22.88 -23.91 3.11
N ARG A 3 23.82 -23.00 2.81
CA ARG A 3 23.64 -21.99 1.76
C ARG A 3 23.85 -22.68 0.42
N VAL A 4 22.82 -22.65 -0.42
CA VAL A 4 22.98 -22.92 -1.86
C VAL A 4 23.74 -21.73 -2.44
N ALA A 5 24.82 -22.00 -3.18
CA ALA A 5 25.60 -20.97 -3.82
C ALA A 5 24.77 -20.30 -4.93
N THR A 6 24.44 -19.02 -4.73
CA THR A 6 23.99 -18.14 -5.80
C THR A 6 25.21 -17.61 -6.56
N GLU A 7 25.22 -17.76 -7.88
CA GLU A 7 26.26 -17.21 -8.75
C GLU A 7 26.34 -15.68 -8.61
N ALA A 8 27.56 -15.18 -8.44
CA ALA A 8 27.82 -13.74 -8.36
C ALA A 8 27.72 -13.11 -9.76
N GLY A 9 26.76 -12.19 -9.94
CA GLY A 9 26.67 -11.34 -11.15
C GLY A 9 25.35 -11.39 -11.93
N GLY A 10 24.36 -12.19 -11.51
CA GLY A 10 23.10 -12.37 -12.25
C GLY A 10 21.93 -11.45 -11.89
N LEU A 11 22.15 -10.25 -11.35
CA LEU A 11 21.06 -9.38 -10.87
C LEU A 11 20.52 -8.38 -11.90
N ASP A 12 21.18 -8.17 -13.05
CA ASP A 12 20.87 -7.02 -13.92
C ASP A 12 20.52 -7.31 -15.39
N LEU A 13 20.61 -8.55 -15.89
CA LEU A 13 20.29 -8.85 -17.28
C LEU A 13 19.10 -9.81 -17.39
N GLU A 14 18.08 -9.37 -18.15
CA GLU A 14 16.77 -9.99 -18.41
C GLU A 14 15.62 -9.55 -17.50
N ARG A 15 15.45 -8.23 -17.31
CA ARG A 15 14.09 -7.66 -17.18
C ARG A 15 13.34 -7.99 -18.47
N ARG A 16 12.70 -9.16 -18.52
CA ARG A 16 12.05 -9.69 -19.74
C ARG A 16 11.12 -8.64 -20.34
N LEU A 17 11.34 -8.32 -21.61
CA LEU A 17 10.40 -7.56 -22.42
C LEU A 17 9.03 -8.24 -22.34
N GLN A 18 8.07 -7.58 -21.71
CA GLN A 18 6.68 -8.03 -21.71
C GLN A 18 5.90 -7.24 -22.75
N ASN A 19 5.11 -7.95 -23.54
CA ASN A 19 4.20 -7.32 -24.49
C ASN A 19 2.97 -6.81 -23.74
N ILE A 20 3.02 -5.56 -23.31
CA ILE A 20 1.94 -4.90 -22.57
C ILE A 20 0.81 -4.53 -23.53
N LYS A 21 -0.30 -5.27 -23.46
CA LYS A 21 -1.49 -5.05 -24.31
C LYS A 21 -2.63 -4.38 -23.54
N GLN A 22 -2.32 -3.33 -22.79
CA GLN A 22 -3.35 -2.54 -22.10
C GLN A 22 -3.93 -1.51 -23.08
N SER A 23 -5.27 -1.41 -23.16
CA SER A 23 -5.89 -0.39 -24.00
C SER A 23 -5.76 1.00 -23.36
N PRO A 24 -5.78 2.09 -24.15
CA PRO A 24 -5.90 3.46 -23.65
C PRO A 24 -7.07 3.67 -22.69
N ALA A 25 -6.94 4.66 -21.80
CA ALA A 25 -8.04 5.23 -21.03
C ALA A 25 -7.75 6.66 -20.61
N GLU A 26 -8.77 7.35 -20.07
CA GLU A 26 -8.66 8.76 -19.68
C GLU A 26 -7.76 8.97 -18.45
N LEU A 27 -7.82 8.04 -17.50
CA LEU A 27 -7.06 8.04 -16.25
C LEU A 27 -6.18 6.79 -16.18
N VAL A 28 -4.90 6.98 -15.93
CA VAL A 28 -3.92 5.91 -15.72
C VAL A 28 -3.32 6.02 -14.33
N PHE A 29 -3.21 4.91 -13.62
CA PHE A 29 -2.46 4.82 -12.36
C PHE A 29 -1.41 3.72 -12.49
N VAL A 30 -0.16 4.08 -12.25
CA VAL A 30 0.98 3.17 -12.31
C VAL A 30 1.61 3.09 -10.93
N SER A 31 1.74 1.89 -10.36
CA SER A 31 2.38 1.72 -9.04
C SER A 31 3.24 0.47 -8.99
N SER A 32 4.30 0.50 -8.18
CA SER A 32 5.11 -0.69 -7.90
C SER A 32 4.49 -1.62 -6.84
N ALA A 33 3.39 -1.23 -6.19
CA ALA A 33 2.76 -1.99 -5.12
C ALA A 33 1.43 -2.64 -5.57
N ASP A 34 1.40 -3.97 -5.68
CA ASP A 34 0.19 -4.70 -6.09
C ASP A 34 -0.97 -4.54 -5.11
N THR A 35 -0.69 -4.43 -3.81
CA THR A 35 -1.71 -4.19 -2.77
C THR A 35 -2.38 -2.84 -2.95
N GLU A 36 -1.64 -1.80 -3.36
CA GLU A 36 -2.20 -0.49 -3.69
C GLU A 36 -3.07 -0.60 -4.96
N LEU A 37 -2.59 -1.28 -6.01
CA LEU A 37 -3.36 -1.49 -7.24
C LEU A 37 -4.67 -2.25 -6.97
N ALA A 38 -4.65 -3.28 -6.14
CA ALA A 38 -5.84 -4.03 -5.74
C ALA A 38 -6.84 -3.15 -4.96
N ALA A 39 -6.34 -2.33 -4.03
CA ALA A 39 -7.16 -1.39 -3.27
C ALA A 39 -7.84 -0.37 -4.19
N LEU A 40 -7.09 0.21 -5.14
CA LEU A 40 -7.61 1.16 -6.10
C LEU A 40 -8.59 0.50 -7.08
N ALA A 41 -8.36 -0.75 -7.51
CA ALA A 41 -9.31 -1.46 -8.36
C ALA A 41 -10.69 -1.56 -7.69
N ARG A 42 -10.73 -1.82 -6.37
CA ARG A 42 -11.97 -1.90 -5.59
C ARG A 42 -12.63 -0.53 -5.37
N ILE A 43 -11.85 0.52 -5.10
CA ILE A 43 -12.39 1.84 -4.70
C ILE A 43 -12.63 2.74 -5.92
N TRP A 44 -11.68 2.79 -6.85
CA TRP A 44 -11.73 3.62 -8.05
C TRP A 44 -12.47 2.93 -9.20
N GLY A 45 -12.46 1.60 -9.26
CA GLY A 45 -13.12 0.82 -10.30
C GLY A 45 -14.60 1.17 -10.49
N PRO A 46 -15.44 1.15 -9.43
CA PRO A 46 -16.85 1.53 -9.54
C PRO A 46 -17.07 2.99 -9.98
N ARG A 47 -16.14 3.90 -9.66
CA ARG A 47 -16.25 5.33 -9.96
C ARG A 47 -15.89 5.67 -11.40
N PHE A 48 -14.77 5.14 -11.89
CA PHE A 48 -14.23 5.50 -13.20
C PHE A 48 -14.54 4.46 -14.28
N GLY A 49 -14.80 3.21 -13.91
CA GLY A 49 -15.12 2.13 -14.83
C GLY A 49 -14.10 2.00 -15.96
N SER A 50 -14.58 2.01 -17.20
CA SER A 50 -13.74 1.89 -18.40
C SER A 50 -12.78 3.06 -18.63
N ARG A 51 -12.93 4.18 -17.91
CA ARG A 51 -12.04 5.36 -17.97
C ARG A 51 -10.73 5.16 -17.20
N LEU A 52 -10.59 4.11 -16.39
CA LEU A 52 -9.41 3.85 -15.56
C LEU A 52 -8.55 2.70 -16.09
N ARG A 53 -7.23 2.86 -16.06
CA ARG A 53 -6.26 1.78 -16.18
C ARG A 53 -5.32 1.76 -14.99
N LEU A 54 -5.08 0.57 -14.46
CA LEU A 54 -4.13 0.29 -13.39
C LEU A 54 -2.98 -0.53 -13.99
N MET A 55 -1.74 -0.17 -13.66
CA MET A 55 -0.55 -0.81 -14.21
C MET A 55 0.50 -1.04 -13.13
N ASN A 56 1.08 -2.23 -13.10
CA ASN A 56 2.24 -2.50 -12.26
C ASN A 56 3.49 -1.90 -12.93
N ALA A 57 4.16 -1.01 -12.19
CA ALA A 57 5.33 -0.28 -12.67
C ALA A 57 6.47 -1.21 -13.09
N SER A 58 6.64 -2.37 -12.44
CA SER A 58 7.72 -3.33 -12.76
C SER A 58 7.73 -3.75 -14.24
N LEU A 59 6.56 -3.78 -14.88
CA LEU A 59 6.41 -4.11 -16.30
C LEU A 59 6.97 -3.02 -17.23
N LEU A 60 7.10 -1.78 -16.73
CA LEU A 60 7.59 -0.61 -17.45
C LEU A 60 9.08 -0.33 -17.16
N GLN A 61 9.79 -1.25 -16.52
CA GLN A 61 11.23 -1.09 -16.29
C GLN A 61 12.07 -1.32 -17.55
N HIS A 62 11.57 -2.12 -18.49
CA HIS A 62 12.28 -2.36 -19.75
C HIS A 62 12.06 -1.17 -20.70
N PRO A 63 13.12 -0.60 -21.31
CA PRO A 63 13.00 0.61 -22.14
C PRO A 63 11.96 0.51 -23.26
N GLU A 64 11.96 -0.59 -24.01
CA GLU A 64 10.98 -0.81 -25.09
C GLU A 64 9.53 -0.94 -24.57
N ALA A 65 9.33 -1.50 -23.38
CA ALA A 65 8.01 -1.62 -22.78
C ALA A 65 7.50 -0.24 -22.32
N ALA A 66 8.39 0.59 -21.75
CA ALA A 66 8.09 1.96 -21.37
C ALA A 66 7.72 2.83 -22.58
N GLU A 67 8.50 2.74 -23.66
CA GLU A 67 8.26 3.46 -24.92
C GLU A 67 6.93 3.04 -25.56
N HIS A 68 6.70 1.72 -25.71
CA HIS A 68 5.43 1.22 -26.23
C HIS A 68 4.23 1.68 -25.38
N TYR A 69 4.35 1.61 -24.05
CA TYR A 69 3.28 2.04 -23.16
C TYR A 69 3.04 3.56 -23.23
N ALA A 70 4.11 4.34 -23.39
CA ALA A 70 4.01 5.78 -23.55
C ALA A 70 3.24 6.14 -24.82
N ASP A 71 3.63 5.58 -25.97
CA ASP A 71 3.03 5.88 -27.26
C ASP A 71 1.59 5.40 -27.39
N HIS A 72 1.30 4.19 -26.89
CA HIS A 72 0.02 3.54 -27.13
C HIS A 72 -0.99 3.67 -26.01
N VAL A 73 -0.58 4.11 -24.80
CA VAL A 73 -1.49 4.25 -23.66
C VAL A 73 -1.42 5.67 -23.10
N LEU A 74 -0.24 6.12 -22.68
CA LEU A 74 -0.09 7.41 -21.99
C LEU A 74 -0.35 8.61 -22.91
N PHE A 75 0.03 8.52 -24.19
CA PHE A 75 -0.22 9.56 -25.19
C PHE A 75 -1.70 9.94 -25.30
N HIS A 76 -2.59 8.95 -25.06
CA HIS A 76 -4.04 9.11 -25.15
C HIS A 76 -4.72 9.41 -23.82
N ALA A 77 -3.99 9.34 -22.70
CA ALA A 77 -4.51 9.63 -21.38
C ALA A 77 -4.60 11.15 -21.12
N LYS A 78 -5.52 11.55 -20.25
CA LYS A 78 -5.65 12.95 -19.80
C LYS A 78 -4.97 13.19 -18.47
N LEU A 79 -5.01 12.19 -17.57
CA LEU A 79 -4.33 12.21 -16.28
C LEU A 79 -3.60 10.90 -16.06
N ALA A 80 -2.38 10.98 -15.51
CA ALA A 80 -1.69 9.81 -14.99
C ALA A 80 -1.04 10.09 -13.63
N ILE A 81 -1.13 9.12 -12.73
CA ILE A 81 -0.37 9.11 -11.47
C ILE A 81 0.64 7.97 -11.54
N PHE A 82 1.89 8.25 -11.17
CA PHE A 82 2.96 7.28 -11.05
C PHE A 82 3.44 7.25 -9.60
N ARG A 83 3.36 6.08 -8.95
CA ARG A 83 3.98 5.79 -7.65
C ARG A 83 5.14 4.83 -7.82
N LEU A 84 6.36 5.37 -7.86
CA LEU A 84 7.55 4.64 -8.29
C LEU A 84 8.49 4.36 -7.13
N HIS A 85 8.68 3.10 -6.78
CA HIS A 85 9.72 2.69 -5.83
C HIS A 85 11.10 2.74 -6.52
N GLY A 86 12.09 3.40 -5.90
CA GLY A 86 13.41 3.61 -6.49
C GLY A 86 13.50 4.79 -7.48
N GLY A 87 12.38 5.49 -7.72
CA GLY A 87 12.34 6.74 -8.47
C GLY A 87 12.98 6.67 -9.86
N LYS A 88 13.64 7.75 -10.25
CA LYS A 88 14.26 7.88 -11.59
C LYS A 88 15.36 6.87 -11.87
N ALA A 89 16.11 6.45 -10.85
CA ALA A 89 17.16 5.45 -11.01
C ALA A 89 16.60 4.10 -11.52
N TYR A 90 15.38 3.75 -11.12
CA TYR A 90 14.73 2.50 -11.51
C TYR A 90 13.90 2.62 -12.80
N PHE A 91 13.34 3.80 -13.08
CA PHE A 91 12.43 4.05 -14.19
C PHE A 91 12.89 5.19 -15.12
N PRO A 92 14.17 5.27 -15.53
CA PRO A 92 14.68 6.44 -16.26
C PRO A 92 13.96 6.63 -17.59
N LYS A 93 13.85 5.56 -18.41
CA LYS A 93 13.20 5.62 -19.72
C LYS A 93 11.72 5.98 -19.62
N LEU A 94 10.96 5.42 -18.67
CA LEU A 94 9.55 5.78 -18.48
C LEU A 94 9.38 7.29 -18.22
N LEU A 95 10.22 7.86 -17.36
CA LEU A 95 10.17 9.27 -17.04
C LEU A 95 10.60 10.16 -18.22
N ASP A 96 11.62 9.76 -18.96
CA ASP A 96 12.03 10.44 -20.20
C ASP A 96 10.91 10.42 -21.24
N GLU A 97 10.22 9.28 -21.38
CA GLU A 97 9.08 9.15 -22.29
C GLU A 97 7.89 10.04 -21.91
N LEU A 98 7.65 10.29 -20.61
CA LEU A 98 6.63 11.27 -20.20
C LEU A 98 6.91 12.67 -20.75
N LEU A 99 8.17 13.08 -20.81
CA LEU A 99 8.56 14.36 -21.39
C LEU A 99 8.49 14.30 -22.93
N HIS A 100 8.92 13.18 -23.50
CA HIS A 100 8.92 12.95 -24.95
C HIS A 100 7.51 13.06 -25.54
N ILE A 101 6.54 12.28 -25.06
CA ILE A 101 5.17 12.26 -25.62
C ILE A 101 4.48 13.63 -25.52
N LYS A 102 4.78 14.40 -24.47
CA LYS A 102 4.27 15.77 -24.29
C LYS A 102 4.84 16.73 -25.31
N SER A 103 6.15 16.63 -25.60
CA SER A 103 6.76 17.41 -26.68
C SER A 103 6.17 17.09 -28.07
N HIS A 104 5.53 15.93 -28.21
CA HIS A 104 4.83 15.47 -29.42
C HIS A 104 3.30 15.69 -29.37
N GLY A 105 2.80 16.52 -28.45
CA GLY A 105 1.42 16.99 -28.44
C GLY A 105 0.46 16.19 -27.55
N ALA A 106 0.94 15.23 -26.75
CA ALA A 106 0.11 14.57 -25.75
C ALA A 106 -0.47 15.59 -24.77
N GLN A 107 -1.76 15.45 -24.45
CA GLN A 107 -2.49 16.31 -23.50
C GLN A 107 -2.45 15.77 -22.07
N LEU A 108 -1.59 14.77 -21.83
CA LEU A 108 -1.43 14.11 -20.55
C LEU A 108 -0.92 15.11 -19.51
N ARG A 109 -1.60 15.19 -18.36
CA ARG A 109 -1.03 15.78 -17.14
C ARG A 109 -0.60 14.69 -16.16
N SER A 110 0.65 14.70 -15.73
CA SER A 110 1.19 13.68 -14.81
C SER A 110 1.41 14.18 -13.37
N LEU A 111 1.16 13.28 -12.42
CA LEU A 111 1.68 13.35 -11.04
C LEU A 111 2.67 12.21 -10.88
N VAL A 112 3.93 12.51 -10.57
CA VAL A 112 4.98 11.53 -10.32
C VAL A 112 5.37 11.63 -8.85
N LEU A 113 5.06 10.57 -8.11
CA LEU A 113 5.18 10.49 -6.68
C LEU A 113 6.17 9.38 -6.31
N PRO A 114 6.96 9.56 -5.24
CA PRO A 114 7.78 8.47 -4.71
C PRO A 114 6.88 7.33 -4.24
N GLY A 115 7.36 6.09 -4.36
CA GLY A 115 6.70 4.91 -3.81
C GLY A 115 6.87 4.75 -2.29
N THR A 116 7.82 5.45 -1.69
CA THR A 116 8.14 5.42 -0.26
C THR A 116 7.37 6.50 0.51
N ASP A 117 7.53 6.50 1.84
CA ASP A 117 6.96 7.52 2.74
C ASP A 117 7.78 8.82 2.77
N GLU A 118 8.91 8.83 2.09
CA GLU A 118 9.80 9.99 1.98
C GLU A 118 9.53 10.76 0.70
N TRP A 119 9.50 12.08 0.81
CA TRP A 119 9.38 12.95 -0.34
C TRP A 119 10.65 12.94 -1.19
N ASP A 120 10.50 12.79 -2.51
CA ASP A 120 11.59 12.82 -3.47
C ASP A 120 11.47 14.05 -4.39
N PRO A 121 12.29 15.10 -4.16
CA PRO A 121 12.29 16.31 -4.98
C PRO A 121 12.70 16.07 -6.44
N GLU A 122 13.41 14.98 -6.77
CA GLU A 122 13.82 14.72 -8.15
C GLU A 122 12.59 14.40 -9.04
N LEU A 123 11.60 13.72 -8.47
CA LEU A 123 10.37 13.33 -9.16
C LEU A 123 9.43 14.51 -9.43
N GLU A 124 9.59 15.63 -8.72
CA GLU A 124 8.82 16.86 -8.96
C GLU A 124 8.95 17.36 -10.39
N ASN A 125 10.14 17.21 -11.00
CA ASN A 125 10.42 17.67 -12.35
C ASN A 125 9.58 16.97 -13.44
N TYR A 126 8.94 15.85 -13.09
CA TYR A 126 8.08 15.08 -13.98
C TYR A 126 6.59 15.26 -13.67
N SER A 127 6.25 16.02 -12.63
CA SER A 127 4.88 16.39 -12.28
C SER A 127 4.48 17.70 -12.95
N GLU A 128 3.24 17.79 -13.43
CA GLU A 128 2.69 18.98 -14.11
C GLU A 128 1.76 19.82 -13.25
N PHE A 129 1.62 19.43 -11.99
CA PHE A 129 0.83 20.15 -11.02
C PHE A 129 1.75 20.93 -10.10
N ASP A 130 1.22 21.97 -9.48
CA ASP A 130 1.96 22.70 -8.46
C ASP A 130 2.35 21.77 -7.30
N VAL A 131 3.41 22.16 -6.59
CA VAL A 131 3.96 21.35 -5.48
C VAL A 131 2.93 21.13 -4.37
N SER A 132 2.03 22.09 -4.13
CA SER A 132 1.01 21.95 -3.08
C SER A 132 0.02 20.82 -3.42
N LEU A 133 -0.47 20.79 -4.66
CA LEU A 133 -1.35 19.73 -5.13
C LEU A 133 -0.64 18.38 -5.19
N THR A 134 0.61 18.36 -5.65
CA THR A 134 1.41 17.13 -5.72
C THR A 134 1.64 16.54 -4.33
N LYS A 135 1.95 17.38 -3.33
CA LYS A 135 2.05 16.97 -1.93
C LYS A 135 0.73 16.45 -1.35
N THR A 136 -0.39 17.08 -1.71
CA THR A 136 -1.72 16.59 -1.29
C THR A 136 -1.96 15.15 -1.77
N PHE A 137 -1.65 14.86 -3.04
CA PHE A 137 -1.75 13.50 -3.56
C PHE A 137 -0.74 12.55 -2.92
N PHE A 138 0.50 13.00 -2.71
CA PHE A 138 1.49 12.23 -1.96
C PHE A 138 0.98 11.83 -0.57
N ASP A 139 0.38 12.77 0.17
CA ASP A 139 -0.17 12.50 1.50
C ASP A 139 -1.33 11.49 1.44
N TYR A 140 -2.23 11.57 0.44
CA TYR A 140 -3.27 10.55 0.28
C TYR A 140 -2.70 9.13 0.17
N PHE A 141 -1.66 8.94 -0.64
CA PHE A 141 -1.09 7.61 -0.85
C PHE A 141 -0.08 7.19 0.22
N ARG A 142 0.61 8.13 0.88
CA ARG A 142 1.47 7.87 2.05
C ARG A 142 0.64 7.41 3.23
N GLU A 143 -0.42 8.16 3.55
CA GLU A 143 -1.33 7.77 4.61
C GLU A 143 -2.15 6.54 4.23
N GLY A 144 -2.47 6.36 2.95
CA GLY A 144 -3.19 5.20 2.44
C GLY A 144 -4.59 5.06 3.06
N GLY A 145 -5.22 3.90 2.91
CA GLY A 145 -6.54 3.65 3.49
C GLY A 145 -7.70 4.04 2.58
N PRO A 146 -8.89 3.42 2.75
CA PRO A 146 -10.03 3.63 1.86
C PRO A 146 -10.45 5.09 1.70
N ARG A 147 -10.48 5.86 2.81
CA ARG A 147 -10.90 7.28 2.79
C ARG A 147 -9.93 8.16 2.00
N ASN A 148 -8.62 7.97 2.16
CA ASN A 148 -7.64 8.72 1.36
C ASN A 148 -7.67 8.34 -0.11
N TYR A 149 -7.88 7.07 -0.44
CA TYR A 149 -8.09 6.65 -1.83
C TYR A 149 -9.37 7.25 -2.41
N GLU A 150 -10.44 7.38 -1.63
CA GLU A 150 -11.65 8.12 -2.04
C GLU A 150 -11.37 9.61 -2.24
N PHE A 151 -10.61 10.26 -1.35
CA PHE A 151 -10.20 11.66 -1.52
C PHE A 151 -9.37 11.85 -2.79
N ALA A 152 -8.41 10.97 -3.06
CA ALA A 152 -7.64 10.98 -4.30
C ALA A 152 -8.55 10.83 -5.54
N ALA A 153 -9.54 9.92 -5.49
CA ALA A 153 -10.51 9.74 -6.58
C ALA A 153 -11.38 11.00 -6.80
N GLN A 154 -11.85 11.63 -5.72
CA GLN A 154 -12.61 12.88 -5.78
C GLN A 154 -11.78 14.01 -6.37
N SER A 155 -10.52 14.13 -5.94
CA SER A 155 -9.57 15.12 -6.42
C SER A 155 -9.26 14.90 -7.90
N LEU A 156 -9.06 13.66 -8.36
CA LEU A 156 -8.90 13.33 -9.77
C LEU A 156 -10.11 13.72 -10.62
N GLU A 157 -11.33 13.45 -10.17
CA GLU A 157 -12.54 13.85 -10.87
C GLU A 157 -12.64 15.39 -11.00
N LYS A 158 -12.27 16.13 -9.94
CA LYS A 158 -12.18 17.60 -10.00
C LYS A 158 -11.14 18.06 -11.02
N LEU A 159 -9.97 17.42 -11.07
CA LEU A 159 -8.92 17.74 -12.03
C LEU A 159 -9.34 17.45 -13.47
N LEU A 160 -10.05 16.35 -13.72
CA LEU A 160 -10.61 16.00 -15.04
C LEU A 160 -11.65 17.01 -15.50
N ASN A 161 -12.54 17.42 -14.59
CA ASN A 161 -13.61 18.37 -14.86
C ASN A 161 -13.19 19.84 -14.74
N LYS A 162 -11.90 20.11 -14.47
CA LYS A 162 -11.34 21.47 -14.24
C LYS A 162 -12.18 22.28 -13.24
N SER A 163 -12.66 21.60 -12.20
CA SER A 163 -13.52 22.19 -11.18
C SER A 163 -12.69 22.91 -10.11
N ASN A 164 -13.20 24.06 -9.65
CA ASN A 164 -12.56 24.85 -8.60
C ASN A 164 -12.95 24.37 -7.20
N GLY A 165 -12.14 24.73 -6.20
CA GLY A 165 -12.39 24.49 -4.79
C GLY A 165 -11.26 23.72 -4.11
N PRO A 166 -11.27 23.65 -2.77
CA PRO A 166 -10.22 22.97 -2.03
C PRO A 166 -10.25 21.46 -2.28
N PHE A 167 -9.08 20.85 -2.18
CA PHE A 167 -8.93 19.40 -2.10
C PHE A 167 -9.07 18.96 -0.64
N PRO A 168 -9.69 17.79 -0.34
CA PRO A 168 -9.72 17.26 1.01
C PRO A 168 -8.31 17.11 1.58
N GLU A 169 -8.10 17.34 2.87
CA GLU A 169 -6.84 16.97 3.51
C GLU A 169 -6.78 15.46 3.72
N ALA A 170 -5.57 14.88 3.66
CA ALA A 170 -5.39 13.46 3.92
C ALA A 170 -5.74 13.14 5.38
N GLU A 171 -6.47 12.05 5.58
CA GLU A 171 -6.70 11.47 6.90
C GLU A 171 -5.42 10.79 7.37
N ILE A 172 -4.92 11.22 8.52
CA ILE A 172 -3.74 10.61 9.14
C ILE A 172 -4.14 9.24 9.69
N ASN A 173 -3.53 8.19 9.15
CA ASN A 173 -3.75 6.85 9.67
C ASN A 173 -2.73 6.58 10.79
N PRO A 174 -3.17 6.22 12.01
CA PRO A 174 -2.24 5.91 13.10
C PRO A 174 -1.23 4.83 12.71
N ASN A 175 -0.01 4.89 13.26
CA ASN A 175 1.02 3.87 13.02
C ASN A 175 0.62 2.49 13.56
N PHE A 176 -0.25 2.46 14.56
CA PHE A 176 -0.79 1.26 15.16
C PHE A 176 -2.18 1.53 15.73
N GLY A 177 -2.93 0.46 16.00
CA GLY A 177 -4.24 0.59 16.64
C GLY A 177 -5.04 -0.70 16.64
N TRP A 178 -6.11 -0.68 17.43
CA TRP A 178 -7.11 -1.73 17.46
C TRP A 178 -8.03 -1.62 16.25
N TYR A 179 -8.16 -2.71 15.50
CA TYR A 179 -9.06 -2.81 14.36
C TYR A 179 -10.42 -3.33 14.82
N LEU A 180 -11.25 -2.40 15.29
CA LEU A 180 -12.58 -2.67 15.85
C LEU A 180 -13.51 -3.51 14.95
N PRO A 181 -13.45 -3.46 13.60
CA PRO A 181 -14.32 -4.32 12.79
C PRO A 181 -14.11 -5.82 13.01
N LEU A 182 -12.92 -6.26 13.48
CA LEU A 182 -12.67 -7.67 13.82
C LEU A 182 -13.42 -8.13 15.08
N GLU A 183 -13.87 -7.20 15.91
CA GLU A 183 -14.55 -7.48 17.19
C GLU A 183 -16.07 -7.57 17.05
N GLN A 184 -16.62 -7.18 15.88
CA GLN A 184 -18.08 -7.09 15.67
C GLN A 184 -18.82 -8.43 15.81
N ASN A 185 -18.12 -9.55 15.53
CA ASN A 185 -18.68 -10.90 15.57
C ASN A 185 -18.27 -11.67 16.85
N ALA A 186 -17.75 -10.99 17.88
CA ALA A 186 -17.33 -11.65 19.10
C ALA A 186 -18.54 -12.28 19.84
N PRO A 187 -18.37 -13.50 20.40
CA PRO A 187 -19.43 -14.15 21.17
C PRO A 187 -19.70 -13.41 22.48
N GLU A 188 -20.97 -13.36 22.92
CA GLU A 188 -21.36 -12.68 24.18
C GLU A 188 -20.67 -13.26 25.43
N LYS A 189 -20.36 -14.57 25.39
CA LYS A 189 -19.67 -15.29 26.46
C LYS A 189 -18.50 -16.08 25.86
N PRO A 190 -17.35 -15.43 25.64
CA PRO A 190 -16.20 -16.08 25.03
C PRO A 190 -15.61 -17.16 25.95
N ASN A 191 -15.17 -18.27 25.38
CA ASN A 191 -14.43 -19.33 26.08
C ASN A 191 -12.90 -19.13 26.03
N GLY A 192 -12.44 -18.09 25.35
CA GLY A 192 -11.06 -17.63 25.29
C GLY A 192 -10.92 -16.35 24.45
N ARG A 193 -9.77 -15.70 24.51
CA ARG A 193 -9.44 -14.46 23.78
C ARG A 193 -8.24 -14.66 22.87
N VAL A 194 -8.37 -14.20 21.63
CA VAL A 194 -7.30 -14.24 20.63
C VAL A 194 -7.00 -12.83 20.16
N TRP A 195 -5.74 -12.43 20.21
CA TRP A 195 -5.29 -11.22 19.53
C TRP A 195 -4.63 -11.58 18.21
N ILE A 196 -5.06 -10.95 17.12
CA ILE A 196 -4.44 -11.09 15.80
C ILE A 196 -3.65 -9.82 15.50
N THR A 197 -2.32 -9.92 15.37
CA THR A 197 -1.47 -8.79 14.99
C THR A 197 -1.07 -8.86 13.52
N PHE A 198 -1.16 -7.73 12.80
CA PHE A 198 -0.87 -7.68 11.36
C PHE A 198 -0.25 -6.33 10.95
N TYR A 199 0.35 -6.27 9.76
CA TYR A 199 0.99 -5.04 9.28
C TYR A 199 -0.03 -3.93 9.01
N ARG A 200 0.30 -2.69 9.40
CA ARG A 200 -0.47 -1.48 9.04
C ARG A 200 -0.71 -1.38 7.53
N ALA A 201 0.25 -1.79 6.70
CA ALA A 201 0.10 -1.76 5.24
C ALA A 201 -1.12 -2.55 4.73
N TRP A 202 -1.53 -3.61 5.42
CA TRP A 202 -2.73 -4.38 5.07
C TRP A 202 -4.00 -3.63 5.44
N GLN A 203 -3.99 -2.92 6.58
CA GLN A 203 -5.08 -2.01 6.93
C GLN A 203 -5.19 -0.85 5.92
N GLN A 204 -4.07 -0.29 5.48
CA GLN A 204 -4.03 0.80 4.49
C GLN A 204 -4.53 0.35 3.11
N SER A 205 -4.15 -0.83 2.63
CA SER A 205 -4.64 -1.38 1.36
C SER A 205 -6.06 -1.96 1.48
N GLY A 206 -6.52 -2.23 2.70
CA GLY A 206 -7.76 -2.97 2.96
C GLY A 206 -7.68 -4.42 2.48
N ASP A 207 -6.47 -4.96 2.34
CA ASP A 207 -6.21 -6.36 2.01
C ASP A 207 -6.21 -7.19 3.30
N LEU A 208 -7.42 -7.39 3.84
CA LEU A 208 -7.65 -7.97 5.15
C LEU A 208 -8.47 -9.26 5.09
N GLU A 209 -8.72 -9.82 3.90
CA GLU A 209 -9.58 -11.00 3.74
C GLU A 209 -9.08 -12.17 4.59
N VAL A 210 -7.79 -12.49 4.53
CA VAL A 210 -7.17 -13.55 5.37
C VAL A 210 -7.34 -13.26 6.87
N VAL A 211 -7.19 -12.01 7.29
CA VAL A 211 -7.34 -11.61 8.71
C VAL A 211 -8.79 -11.72 9.15
N GLN A 212 -9.73 -11.31 8.30
CA GLN A 212 -11.16 -11.36 8.54
C GLN A 212 -11.67 -12.79 8.59
N ASP A 213 -11.25 -13.65 7.66
CA ASP A 213 -11.64 -15.06 7.62
C ASP A 213 -11.12 -15.83 8.83
N LEU A 214 -9.85 -15.62 9.19
CA LEU A 214 -9.27 -16.20 10.40
C LEU A 214 -10.05 -15.78 11.66
N ALA A 215 -10.36 -14.50 11.79
CA ALA A 215 -11.13 -14.00 12.93
C ALA A 215 -12.55 -14.54 12.95
N ASN A 216 -13.22 -14.60 11.80
CA ASN A 216 -14.57 -15.15 11.69
C ASN A 216 -14.60 -16.62 12.12
N GLU A 217 -13.63 -17.44 11.69
CA GLU A 217 -13.57 -18.85 12.09
C GLU A 217 -13.29 -18.99 13.59
N LEU A 218 -12.37 -18.22 14.15
CA LEU A 218 -12.10 -18.23 15.60
C LEU A 218 -13.33 -17.81 16.42
N ASN A 219 -14.05 -16.77 15.98
CA ASN A 219 -15.31 -16.35 16.58
C ASN A 219 -16.36 -17.47 16.54
N ARG A 220 -16.46 -18.24 15.44
CA ARG A 220 -17.34 -19.42 15.33
C ARG A 220 -16.99 -20.54 16.32
N GLN A 221 -15.72 -20.66 16.71
CA GLN A 221 -15.26 -21.59 17.74
C GLN A 221 -15.50 -21.09 19.18
N GLY A 222 -16.13 -19.92 19.33
CA GLY A 222 -16.48 -19.34 20.64
C GLY A 222 -15.39 -18.47 21.27
N LEU A 223 -14.34 -18.12 20.52
CA LEU A 223 -13.26 -17.24 20.96
C LEU A 223 -13.60 -15.78 20.68
N ALA A 224 -13.27 -14.84 21.56
CA ALA A 224 -13.34 -13.42 21.26
C ALA A 224 -12.05 -12.97 20.58
N VAL A 225 -12.17 -12.46 19.36
CA VAL A 225 -11.03 -12.01 18.55
C VAL A 225 -10.92 -10.49 18.57
N ALA A 226 -9.72 -9.99 18.86
CA ALA A 226 -9.37 -8.59 18.65
C ALA A 226 -8.21 -8.46 17.66
N GLY A 227 -8.30 -7.51 16.74
CA GLY A 227 -7.25 -7.24 15.77
C GLY A 227 -6.42 -6.03 16.16
N PHE A 228 -5.10 -6.13 16.01
CA PHE A 228 -4.19 -5.01 16.24
C PHE A 228 -3.25 -4.83 15.04
N TYR A 229 -3.37 -3.71 14.35
CA TYR A 229 -2.44 -3.38 13.28
C TYR A 229 -1.28 -2.56 13.84
N ALA A 230 -0.09 -2.76 13.28
CA ALA A 230 1.05 -1.89 13.55
C ALA A 230 1.98 -1.81 12.34
N TYR A 231 2.62 -0.66 12.15
CA TYR A 231 3.75 -0.53 11.25
C TYR A 231 4.89 -1.47 11.73
N SER A 232 5.16 -1.45 13.03
CA SER A 232 6.08 -2.36 13.69
C SER A 232 5.71 -2.58 15.15
N LEU A 233 5.66 -3.83 15.61
CA LEU A 233 5.52 -4.14 17.05
C LEU A 233 6.77 -3.81 17.87
N ARG A 234 7.85 -3.33 17.24
CA ARG A 234 9.00 -2.77 17.96
C ARG A 234 8.78 -1.33 18.41
N GLU A 235 7.72 -0.69 17.94
CA GLU A 235 7.38 0.68 18.34
C GLU A 235 6.88 0.69 19.79
N PRO A 236 7.49 1.48 20.70
CA PRO A 236 7.09 1.49 22.11
C PRO A 236 5.61 1.83 22.33
N GLY A 237 5.04 2.72 21.51
CA GLY A 237 3.62 3.06 21.58
C GLY A 237 2.71 1.88 21.25
N ALA A 238 3.08 1.07 20.25
CA ALA A 238 2.33 -0.14 19.88
C ALA A 238 2.38 -1.19 21.01
N GLN A 239 3.55 -1.36 21.64
CA GLN A 239 3.72 -2.25 22.78
C GLN A 239 2.88 -1.81 23.98
N GLN A 240 2.92 -0.51 24.30
CA GLN A 240 2.14 0.04 25.41
C GLN A 240 0.64 -0.14 25.17
N ALA A 241 0.14 0.12 23.96
CA ALA A 241 -1.28 -0.06 23.65
C ALA A 241 -1.76 -1.52 23.80
N LEU A 242 -0.89 -2.50 23.52
CA LEU A 242 -1.15 -3.91 23.78
C LEU A 242 -1.16 -4.21 25.29
N LEU A 243 -0.17 -3.71 26.03
CA LEU A 243 -0.10 -3.89 27.48
C LEU A 243 -1.31 -3.27 28.21
N ASP A 244 -1.72 -2.06 27.82
CA ASP A 244 -2.86 -1.35 28.40
C ASP A 244 -4.16 -2.15 28.21
N ARG A 245 -4.39 -2.74 27.03
CA ARG A 245 -5.57 -3.59 26.82
C ARG A 245 -5.47 -4.88 27.63
N ALA A 246 -4.27 -5.41 27.83
CA ALA A 246 -4.08 -6.64 28.60
C ALA A 246 -4.50 -6.51 30.06
N GLU A 247 -4.48 -5.30 30.63
CA GLU A 247 -4.94 -5.06 32.01
C GLU A 247 -6.40 -5.46 32.24
N ASN A 248 -7.23 -5.37 31.20
CA ASN A 248 -8.67 -5.65 31.28
C ASN A 248 -9.08 -6.85 30.41
N GLU A 249 -8.38 -7.09 29.31
CA GLU A 249 -8.74 -8.04 28.26
C GLU A 249 -7.53 -8.83 27.76
N ALA A 250 -6.71 -9.35 28.67
CA ALA A 250 -5.55 -10.18 28.34
C ALA A 250 -5.89 -11.31 27.34
N PRO A 251 -5.05 -11.55 26.33
CA PRO A 251 -5.23 -12.64 25.39
C PRO A 251 -4.85 -13.98 26.02
N ASP A 252 -5.53 -15.05 25.62
CA ASP A 252 -5.10 -16.42 25.91
C ASP A 252 -4.08 -16.91 24.87
N VAL A 253 -4.08 -16.31 23.67
CA VAL A 253 -3.10 -16.57 22.60
C VAL A 253 -2.99 -15.36 21.67
N ILE A 254 -1.79 -15.12 21.14
CA ILE A 254 -1.53 -14.11 20.12
C ILE A 254 -1.19 -14.82 18.81
N LEU A 255 -1.89 -14.47 17.74
CA LEU A 255 -1.60 -14.88 16.37
C LEU A 255 -0.94 -13.70 15.65
N THR A 256 0.34 -13.81 15.30
CA THR A 256 1.05 -12.75 14.58
C THR A 256 1.22 -13.09 13.11
N LEU A 257 0.81 -12.18 12.24
CA LEU A 257 1.08 -12.19 10.80
C LEU A 257 2.27 -11.28 10.45
N GLN A 258 2.96 -10.74 11.45
CA GLN A 258 4.16 -9.92 11.26
C GLN A 258 5.39 -10.83 11.32
N SER A 259 6.10 -10.95 10.19
CA SER A 259 7.13 -11.98 9.98
C SER A 259 8.52 -11.63 10.56
N PHE A 260 8.64 -10.56 11.36
CA PHE A 260 9.94 -10.12 11.91
C PHE A 260 10.07 -10.41 13.40
N SER A 261 11.31 -10.71 13.82
CA SER A 261 11.65 -10.85 15.23
C SER A 261 11.30 -9.58 15.99
N ILE A 262 10.53 -9.71 17.07
CA ILE A 262 10.09 -8.56 17.87
C ILE A 262 11.20 -8.15 18.86
N GLY A 263 12.13 -9.05 19.19
CA GLY A 263 13.28 -8.74 20.04
C GLY A 263 14.34 -7.87 19.35
N ARG A 264 14.89 -6.91 20.10
CA ARG A 264 16.19 -6.30 19.80
C ARG A 264 17.30 -7.29 20.18
N MET A 265 18.43 -7.29 19.47
CA MET A 265 19.58 -8.17 19.79
C MET A 265 20.06 -8.02 21.24
N ASP A 266 19.81 -6.85 21.87
CA ASP A 266 20.24 -6.53 23.23
C ASP A 266 19.18 -6.75 24.31
N GLU A 267 17.92 -7.05 23.93
CA GLU A 267 16.83 -7.33 24.88
C GLU A 267 16.65 -8.84 25.04
N ARG A 268 16.85 -9.35 26.26
CA ARG A 268 16.75 -10.79 26.54
C ARG A 268 15.32 -11.33 26.59
N VAL A 269 14.32 -10.45 26.70
CA VAL A 269 12.89 -10.78 26.90
C VAL A 269 12.08 -9.90 25.96
N SER A 270 11.31 -10.50 25.06
CA SER A 270 10.38 -9.76 24.20
C SER A 270 9.22 -9.19 25.04
N PHE A 271 8.70 -7.99 24.73
CA PHE A 271 7.51 -7.47 25.43
C PHE A 271 6.33 -8.45 25.38
N LEU A 272 6.24 -9.27 24.34
CA LEU A 272 5.22 -10.31 24.22
C LEU A 272 5.31 -11.37 25.32
N GLU A 273 6.50 -11.66 25.85
CA GLU A 273 6.67 -12.58 26.98
C GLU A 273 5.98 -12.05 28.24
N SER A 274 5.88 -10.72 28.39
CA SER A 274 5.18 -10.11 29.52
C SER A 274 3.65 -10.29 29.46
N LEU A 275 3.10 -10.60 28.28
CA LEU A 275 1.68 -10.96 28.11
C LEU A 275 1.37 -12.39 28.57
N ASN A 276 2.41 -13.18 28.91
CA ASN A 276 2.29 -14.51 29.51
C ASN A 276 1.33 -15.47 28.79
N CYS A 277 1.32 -15.43 27.45
CA CYS A 277 0.52 -16.31 26.61
C CYS A 277 1.36 -16.84 25.42
N PRO A 278 0.93 -17.92 24.77
CA PRO A 278 1.56 -18.39 23.55
C PRO A 278 1.46 -17.36 22.42
N VAL A 279 2.55 -17.19 21.67
CA VAL A 279 2.60 -16.39 20.45
C VAL A 279 2.84 -17.32 19.27
N LEU A 280 1.88 -17.37 18.35
CA LEU A 280 1.92 -18.24 17.18
C LEU A 280 2.12 -17.40 15.92
N GLN A 281 3.17 -17.70 15.17
CA GLN A 281 3.37 -17.10 13.85
C GLN A 281 2.41 -17.74 12.84
N VAL A 282 1.55 -16.94 12.25
CA VAL A 282 0.73 -17.32 11.11
C VAL A 282 1.47 -16.90 9.84
N ILE A 283 1.68 -17.86 8.95
CA ILE A 283 2.30 -17.64 7.64
C ILE A 283 1.18 -17.50 6.62
N ALA A 284 1.04 -16.31 6.04
CA ALA A 284 0.17 -16.06 4.90
C ALA A 284 1.04 -15.99 3.65
N SER A 285 0.71 -16.81 2.65
CA SER A 285 1.41 -16.91 1.36
C SER A 285 0.59 -16.32 0.23
#